data_AF-A0A4S9KHE7-F1
#
_entry.id   AF-A0A4S9KHE7-F1
#
_cell.length_a   1.000
_cell.length_b   1.000
_cell.length_c   1.000
_cell.angle_alpha   90.00
_cell.angle_beta   90.00
_cell.angle_gamma   90.00
#
_symmetry.space_group_name_H-M   'P 1'
#
loop_
_entity.id
_entity.type
_entity.pdbx_description
1 polymer ?
#
loop_
_entity_poly.entity_id
_entity_poly.type
_entity_poly.pdbx_seq_one_letter_code
_entity_poly.pdbx_strand_id
1 'polypeptide(L)'
;MPSAMRRVCVKSSFSGGRPEHTVTFKHPGYPDQFSQNILLTLHAFDDVRGGLHCGTAHIVCAIVACNAWDRYFSRTRDGSDRLNLQHDDLILDKVLYFYVPSSDAKYPMYPDFANWAFPHDDLPPSWPRAPASDDDALDTNELRAPPSSSTLTAALVRDAVIDDITNAIALRSDLYTTFNAAKFVVVPKQDAWVAHFTHLTNDLAQFA
;
A
#
# COMPACT_ATOMS: atom_id res chain seq x y z
N MET A 1 7.69 -29.64 -29.25
CA MET A 1 7.05 -28.38 -29.66
C MET A 1 6.62 -27.64 -28.40
N PRO A 2 7.35 -26.62 -27.92
CA PRO A 2 6.96 -25.90 -26.71
C PRO A 2 5.87 -24.87 -27.05
N SER A 3 4.75 -24.96 -26.33
CA SER A 3 3.59 -24.11 -26.48
C SER A 3 3.89 -22.72 -25.92
N ALA A 4 3.75 -21.69 -26.75
CA ALA A 4 4.01 -20.31 -26.37
C ALA A 4 2.98 -19.85 -25.32
N MET A 5 3.47 -19.48 -24.14
CA MET A 5 2.71 -18.80 -23.10
C MET A 5 2.20 -17.48 -23.67
N ARG A 6 0.91 -17.44 -24.04
CA ARG A 6 0.23 -16.22 -24.48
C ARG A 6 0.24 -15.24 -23.30
N ARG A 7 1.09 -14.22 -23.37
CA ARG A 7 0.96 -13.01 -22.56
C ARG A 7 -0.36 -12.34 -22.92
N VAL A 8 -1.39 -12.58 -22.11
CA VAL A 8 -2.57 -11.73 -22.11
C VAL A 8 -2.16 -10.44 -21.39
N CYS A 9 -1.62 -9.49 -22.15
CA CYS A 9 -1.49 -8.12 -21.70
C CYS A 9 -2.88 -7.50 -21.81
N VAL A 10 -3.66 -7.54 -20.72
CA VAL A 10 -4.82 -6.66 -20.61
C VAL A 10 -4.25 -5.26 -20.46
N LYS A 11 -4.32 -4.48 -21.54
CA LYS A 11 -4.02 -3.04 -21.50
C LYS A 11 -5.09 -2.38 -20.63
N SER A 12 -4.80 -2.19 -19.35
CA SER A 12 -5.58 -1.33 -18.48
C SER A 12 -5.31 0.13 -18.89
N SER A 13 -6.05 0.61 -19.88
CA SER A 13 -6.12 2.05 -20.17
C SER A 13 -7.21 2.64 -19.30
N PHE A 14 -6.84 3.36 -18.25
CA PHE A 14 -7.79 4.02 -17.34
C PHE A 14 -7.79 5.53 -17.59
N SER A 15 -8.56 5.95 -18.59
CA SER A 15 -8.74 7.37 -18.90
C SER A 15 -9.71 8.05 -17.92
N GLY A 16 -9.20 9.02 -17.15
CA GLY A 16 -9.98 10.10 -16.54
C GLY A 16 -10.47 9.88 -15.11
N GLY A 17 -10.44 10.94 -14.31
CA GLY A 17 -10.90 11.00 -12.91
C GLY A 17 -12.40 10.73 -12.81
N ARG A 18 -12.74 9.45 -12.80
CA ARG A 18 -14.09 8.95 -12.64
C ARG A 18 -14.40 8.86 -11.14
N PRO A 19 -15.34 9.66 -10.59
CA PRO A 19 -15.70 9.59 -9.18
C PRO A 19 -16.21 8.20 -8.76
N GLU A 20 -16.60 7.35 -9.71
CA GLU A 20 -16.93 5.95 -9.46
C GLU A 20 -15.71 5.06 -9.09
N HIS A 21 -14.48 5.55 -9.22
CA HIS A 21 -13.24 4.82 -8.87
C HIS A 21 -12.53 5.42 -7.64
N THR A 22 -13.26 6.00 -6.70
CA THR A 22 -12.72 6.37 -5.39
C THR A 22 -13.55 5.84 -4.25
N VAL A 23 -12.90 5.57 -3.12
CA VAL A 23 -13.55 5.29 -1.84
C VAL A 23 -13.09 6.33 -0.84
N THR A 24 -14.05 7.04 -0.25
CA THR A 24 -13.81 8.05 0.78
C THR A 24 -14.07 7.46 2.15
N PHE A 25 -13.09 7.59 3.04
CA PHE A 25 -13.17 7.14 4.41
C PHE A 25 -13.36 8.34 5.34
N LYS A 26 -14.29 8.20 6.29
CA LYS A 26 -14.71 9.27 7.19
C LYS A 26 -14.48 8.91 8.65
N HIS A 27 -14.23 9.94 9.44
CA HIS A 27 -14.15 9.89 10.88
C HIS A 27 -15.56 10.02 11.50
N PRO A 28 -16.03 9.07 12.33
CA PRO A 28 -17.39 9.06 12.87
C PRO A 28 -17.66 10.13 13.95
N GLY A 29 -16.64 10.51 14.72
CA GLY A 29 -16.70 11.56 15.74
C GLY A 29 -16.93 12.99 15.26
N TYR A 30 -16.84 13.26 13.96
CA TYR A 30 -17.07 14.58 13.39
C TYR A 30 -18.36 14.60 12.54
N PRO A 31 -19.10 15.72 12.50
CA PRO A 31 -20.26 15.87 11.63
C PRO A 31 -19.90 15.74 10.14
N ASP A 32 -20.83 15.24 9.32
CA ASP A 32 -20.68 15.17 7.86
C ASP A 32 -20.76 16.53 7.15
N GLN A 33 -21.09 17.59 7.89
CA GLN A 33 -21.23 18.94 7.36
C GLN A 33 -19.87 19.46 6.88
N PHE A 34 -19.88 20.10 5.71
CA PHE A 34 -18.69 20.73 5.12
C PHE A 34 -17.51 19.78 4.88
N SER A 35 -17.74 18.46 4.86
CA SER A 35 -16.70 17.45 4.62
C SER A 35 -15.51 17.50 5.61
N GLN A 36 -15.74 18.02 6.81
CA GLN A 36 -14.71 18.14 7.85
C GLN A 36 -14.34 16.82 8.53
N ASN A 37 -15.03 15.74 8.17
CA ASN A 37 -14.82 14.41 8.73
C ASN A 37 -14.13 13.46 7.76
N ILE A 38 -13.63 13.93 6.61
CA ILE A 38 -12.88 13.06 5.68
C ILE A 38 -11.51 12.75 6.29
N LEU A 39 -11.21 11.46 6.43
CA LEU A 39 -9.87 10.98 6.79
C LEU A 39 -8.95 11.07 5.58
N LEU A 40 -9.39 10.40 4.51
CA LEU A 40 -8.67 10.25 3.26
C LEU A 40 -9.59 9.68 2.19
N THR A 41 -9.19 9.83 0.94
CA THR A 41 -9.86 9.22 -0.22
C THR A 41 -8.83 8.42 -1.00
N LEU A 42 -9.15 7.15 -1.28
CA LEU A 42 -8.29 6.25 -2.06
C LEU A 42 -8.88 5.98 -3.42
N HIS A 43 -8.01 5.78 -4.40
CA HIS A 43 -8.42 5.30 -5.70
C HIS A 43 -8.69 3.79 -5.66
N ALA A 44 -9.81 3.38 -6.24
CA ALA A 44 -10.33 2.03 -6.23
C ALA A 44 -10.03 1.36 -7.59
N PHE A 45 -8.75 1.21 -7.91
CA PHE A 45 -8.32 0.65 -9.20
C PHE A 45 -8.08 -0.87 -9.17
N ASP A 46 -8.45 -1.53 -8.08
CA ASP A 46 -8.19 -2.95 -7.90
C ASP A 46 -9.22 -3.83 -8.65
N ASP A 47 -10.33 -3.23 -9.09
CA ASP A 47 -11.34 -3.87 -9.92
C ASP A 47 -11.88 -2.92 -10.99
N VAL A 48 -12.30 -3.48 -12.12
CA VAL A 48 -12.84 -2.73 -13.28
C VAL A 48 -14.11 -1.95 -12.95
N ARG A 49 -14.83 -2.31 -11.88
CA ARG A 49 -16.04 -1.62 -11.40
C ARG A 49 -15.73 -0.55 -10.35
N GLY A 50 -14.45 -0.31 -10.05
CA GLY A 50 -14.03 0.62 -9.01
C GLY A 50 -13.99 0.01 -7.62
N GLY A 51 -13.43 -1.20 -7.48
CA GLY A 51 -13.22 -1.86 -6.20
C GLY A 51 -11.87 -1.53 -5.58
N LEU A 52 -11.83 -1.47 -4.26
CA LEU A 52 -10.63 -1.22 -3.47
C LEU A 52 -10.35 -2.43 -2.56
N HIS A 53 -9.12 -2.92 -2.55
CA HIS A 53 -8.69 -4.01 -1.69
C HIS A 53 -8.86 -3.65 -0.21
N CYS A 54 -9.61 -4.48 0.52
CA CYS A 54 -10.01 -4.24 1.90
C CYS A 54 -8.79 -4.10 2.82
N GLY A 55 -7.80 -4.98 2.69
CA GLY A 55 -6.57 -4.96 3.47
C GLY A 55 -5.77 -3.67 3.29
N THR A 56 -5.68 -3.17 2.05
CA THR A 56 -5.02 -1.90 1.72
C THR A 56 -5.73 -0.73 2.38
N ALA A 57 -7.06 -0.66 2.24
CA ALA A 57 -7.86 0.38 2.88
C ALA A 57 -7.69 0.37 4.40
N HIS A 58 -7.75 -0.82 5.01
CA HIS A 58 -7.57 -1.01 6.44
C HIS A 58 -6.22 -0.50 6.92
N ILE A 59 -5.12 -0.88 6.26
CA ILE A 59 -3.75 -0.48 6.66
C ILE A 59 -3.61 1.04 6.59
N VAL A 60 -3.98 1.64 5.46
CA VAL A 60 -3.81 3.09 5.26
C VAL A 60 -4.64 3.89 6.26
N CYS A 61 -5.90 3.54 6.48
CA CYS A 61 -6.75 4.22 7.46
C CYS A 61 -6.22 4.05 8.90
N ALA A 62 -5.68 2.88 9.25
CA ALA A 62 -5.10 2.67 10.57
C ALA A 62 -3.84 3.49 10.81
N ILE A 63 -2.95 3.59 9.82
CA ILE A 63 -1.77 4.47 9.92
C ILE A 63 -2.22 5.89 10.25
N VAL A 64 -3.19 6.43 9.49
CA VAL A 64 -3.73 7.78 9.74
C VAL A 64 -4.38 7.90 11.11
N ALA A 65 -5.08 6.86 11.57
CA ALA A 65 -5.70 6.78 12.89
C ALA A 65 -4.73 6.34 14.00
N CYS A 66 -3.49 6.82 13.96
CA CYS A 66 -2.46 6.55 14.97
C CYS A 66 -2.14 5.07 15.19
N ASN A 67 -1.96 4.32 14.10
CA ASN A 67 -1.68 2.88 14.10
C ASN A 67 -2.78 2.05 14.79
N ALA A 68 -4.05 2.50 14.74
CA ALA A 68 -5.17 1.75 15.32
C ALA A 68 -5.52 0.51 14.48
N TRP A 69 -4.91 -0.64 14.77
CA TRP A 69 -5.12 -1.87 14.00
C TRP A 69 -6.42 -2.62 14.33
N ASP A 70 -6.95 -2.47 15.53
CA ASP A 70 -8.27 -3.02 15.89
C ASP A 70 -9.37 -2.04 15.46
N ARG A 71 -9.94 -2.28 14.27
CA ARG A 71 -10.87 -1.37 13.61
C ARG A 71 -11.88 -2.10 12.74
N TYR A 72 -12.90 -1.38 12.31
CA TYR A 72 -13.82 -1.85 11.27
C TYR A 72 -14.32 -0.71 10.39
N PHE A 73 -14.81 -1.06 9.20
CA PHE A 73 -15.55 -0.14 8.35
C PHE A 73 -17.05 -0.27 8.60
N SER A 74 -17.77 0.86 8.53
CA SER A 74 -19.22 0.91 8.64
C SER A 74 -19.82 1.78 7.54
N ARG A 75 -21.03 1.47 7.06
CA ARG A 75 -21.77 2.38 6.16
C ARG A 75 -22.41 3.55 6.91
N THR A 76 -22.57 3.42 8.23
CA THR A 76 -23.26 4.40 9.07
C THR A 76 -22.33 5.06 10.09
N ARG A 77 -22.63 6.32 10.42
CA ARG A 77 -21.89 7.15 11.40
C ARG A 77 -22.20 6.84 12.87
N ASP A 78 -23.02 5.85 13.16
CA ASP A 78 -23.17 5.27 14.50
C ASP A 78 -22.44 3.91 14.64
N GLY A 79 -21.95 3.34 13.53
CA GLY A 79 -21.21 2.08 13.53
C GLY A 79 -22.10 0.84 13.52
N SER A 80 -23.42 1.00 13.38
CA SER A 80 -24.39 -0.11 13.41
C SER A 80 -24.32 -1.01 12.19
N ASP A 81 -24.07 -0.47 10.99
CA ASP A 81 -23.89 -1.26 9.76
C ASP A 81 -22.41 -1.55 9.50
N ARG A 82 -21.83 -2.41 10.33
CA ARG A 82 -20.46 -2.90 10.17
C ARG A 82 -20.32 -3.78 8.93
N LEU A 83 -19.33 -3.47 8.10
CA LEU A 83 -18.93 -4.32 6.98
C LEU A 83 -18.24 -5.58 7.51
N ASN A 84 -18.74 -6.74 7.07
CA ASN A 84 -18.13 -8.04 7.32
C ASN A 84 -17.33 -8.48 6.09
N LEU A 85 -16.17 -7.86 5.88
CA LEU A 85 -15.24 -8.16 4.79
C LEU A 85 -13.95 -8.77 5.36
N GLN A 86 -13.41 -9.75 4.63
CA GLN A 86 -12.09 -10.30 4.87
C GLN A 86 -11.00 -9.39 4.29
N HIS A 87 -9.73 -9.68 4.62
CA HIS A 87 -8.59 -8.86 4.20
C HIS A 87 -8.46 -8.75 2.68
N ASP A 88 -8.68 -9.85 1.95
CA ASP A 88 -8.53 -9.91 0.49
C ASP A 88 -9.81 -9.54 -0.28
N ASP A 89 -10.89 -9.19 0.43
CA ASP A 89 -12.14 -8.80 -0.22
C ASP A 89 -12.03 -7.41 -0.88
N LEU A 90 -12.97 -7.13 -1.77
CA LEU A 90 -13.08 -5.82 -2.43
C LEU A 90 -14.18 -4.97 -1.81
N ILE A 91 -13.82 -3.76 -1.42
CA ILE A 91 -14.73 -2.70 -1.03
C ILE A 91 -15.30 -2.06 -2.29
N LEU A 92 -16.61 -2.15 -2.47
CA LEU A 92 -17.35 -1.51 -3.57
C LEU A 92 -18.12 -0.26 -3.12
N ASP A 93 -18.35 -0.12 -1.82
CA ASP A 93 -18.93 1.07 -1.20
C ASP A 93 -18.04 2.29 -1.44
N LYS A 94 -18.64 3.45 -1.72
CA LYS A 94 -17.91 4.68 -2.08
C LYS A 94 -17.65 5.60 -0.90
N VAL A 95 -18.44 5.48 0.16
CA VAL A 95 -18.29 6.26 1.39
C VAL A 95 -18.44 5.32 2.56
N LEU A 96 -17.44 5.29 3.42
CA LEU A 96 -17.41 4.46 4.62
C LEU A 96 -16.90 5.26 5.82
N TYR A 97 -17.33 4.87 7.01
CA TYR A 97 -16.79 5.37 8.27
C TYR A 97 -15.79 4.37 8.83
N PHE A 98 -14.65 4.86 9.29
CA PHE A 98 -13.63 4.05 9.94
C PHE A 98 -13.80 4.13 11.45
N TYR A 99 -14.05 2.99 12.09
CA TYR A 99 -14.34 2.90 13.50
C TYR A 99 -13.22 2.25 14.28
N VAL A 100 -12.94 2.83 15.45
CA VAL A 100 -12.00 2.30 16.45
C VAL A 100 -12.81 1.98 17.72
N PRO A 101 -13.11 0.70 18.03
CA PRO A 101 -14.03 0.29 19.11
C PRO A 101 -13.64 0.73 20.52
N SER A 102 -12.34 0.98 20.75
CA SER A 102 -11.74 1.23 22.06
C SER A 102 -11.36 2.70 22.31
N SER A 103 -11.65 3.59 21.36
CA SER A 103 -11.33 5.00 21.46
C SER A 103 -12.57 5.83 21.83
N ASP A 104 -12.35 7.05 22.33
CA ASP A 104 -13.40 8.05 22.40
C ASP A 104 -14.12 8.17 21.05
N ALA A 105 -15.36 8.70 21.05
CA ALA A 105 -16.12 8.92 19.81
C ALA A 105 -15.30 9.68 18.72
N LYS A 106 -14.28 10.43 19.15
CA LYS A 106 -13.36 11.22 18.35
C LYS A 106 -11.89 10.78 18.58
N TYR A 107 -11.44 9.75 17.87
CA TYR A 107 -10.08 9.22 18.00
C TYR A 107 -9.02 10.18 17.41
N PRO A 108 -7.76 10.14 17.91
CA PRO A 108 -6.68 10.97 17.40
C PRO A 108 -6.22 10.50 16.01
N MET A 109 -5.62 11.41 15.25
CA MET A 109 -5.06 11.13 13.93
C MET A 109 -3.71 11.82 13.77
N TYR A 110 -2.83 11.23 12.96
CA TYR A 110 -1.66 11.93 12.49
C TYR A 110 -2.07 12.98 11.44
N PRO A 111 -1.70 14.26 11.63
CA PRO A 111 -2.04 15.32 10.67
C PRO A 111 -1.23 15.19 9.37
N ASP A 112 -0.02 14.63 9.47
CA ASP A 112 0.87 14.36 8.36
C ASP A 112 1.84 13.22 8.71
N PHE A 113 2.66 12.85 7.72
CA PHE A 113 3.63 11.76 7.86
C PHE A 113 4.84 12.13 8.73
N ALA A 114 5.16 13.42 8.90
CA ALA A 114 6.25 13.83 9.79
C ALA A 114 5.90 13.58 11.26
N ASN A 115 4.61 13.53 11.58
CA ASN A 115 4.11 13.14 12.90
C ASN A 115 3.94 11.63 13.09
N TRP A 116 4.05 10.83 12.03
CA TRP A 116 3.87 9.39 12.13
C TRP A 116 4.99 8.75 12.95
N ALA A 117 4.62 8.06 14.03
CA ALA A 117 5.54 7.23 14.78
C ALA A 117 5.47 5.80 14.23
N PHE A 118 6.60 5.29 13.74
CA PHE A 118 6.69 3.93 13.25
C PHE A 118 6.39 2.93 14.38
N PRO A 119 5.46 1.97 14.19
CA PRO A 119 5.01 1.07 15.23
C PRO A 119 5.97 -0.12 15.38
N HIS A 120 7.12 0.11 16.00
CA HIS A 120 8.21 -0.87 16.11
C HIS A 120 7.77 -2.26 16.63
N ASP A 121 6.91 -2.30 17.65
CA ASP A 121 6.49 -3.54 18.33
C ASP A 121 5.05 -3.98 17.99
N ASP A 122 4.32 -3.16 17.24
CA ASP A 122 2.90 -3.35 16.95
C ASP A 122 2.65 -3.13 15.45
N LEU A 123 3.35 -3.91 14.62
CA LEU A 123 3.15 -3.89 13.17
C LEU A 123 1.75 -4.42 12.81
N PRO A 124 1.19 -3.98 11.66
CA PRO A 124 -0.03 -4.55 11.12
C PRO A 124 0.02 -6.09 11.09
N PRO A 125 -1.06 -6.79 11.47
CA PRO A 125 -1.05 -8.26 11.53
C PRO A 125 -0.72 -8.95 10.20
N SER A 126 -0.98 -8.29 9.08
CA SER A 126 -0.69 -8.80 7.73
C SER A 126 0.76 -8.55 7.28
N TRP A 127 1.56 -7.82 8.05
CA TRP A 127 2.96 -7.59 7.71
C TRP A 127 3.82 -8.72 8.28
N PRO A 128 4.66 -9.36 7.45
CA PRO A 128 5.59 -10.36 7.94
C PRO A 128 6.57 -9.69 8.90
N ARG A 129 6.78 -10.27 10.08
CA ARG A 129 7.90 -9.89 10.92
C ARG A 129 9.18 -10.32 10.22
N ALA A 130 10.20 -9.46 10.25
CA ALA A 130 11.52 -9.84 9.78
C ALA A 130 11.92 -11.15 10.47
N PRO A 131 12.46 -12.15 9.74
CA PRO A 131 13.09 -13.27 10.40
C PRO A 131 14.18 -12.73 11.32
N ALA A 132 14.27 -13.24 12.55
CA ALA A 132 15.38 -12.90 13.42
C ALA A 132 16.66 -13.24 12.67
N SER A 133 17.55 -12.26 12.50
CA SER A 133 18.85 -12.45 11.86
C SER A 133 19.66 -13.43 12.72
N ASP A 134 19.77 -14.69 12.29
CA ASP A 134 20.75 -15.64 12.82
C ASP A 134 22.15 -15.31 12.26
N ASP A 135 22.61 -14.07 12.45
CA ASP A 135 23.89 -13.57 11.93
C ASP A 135 25.04 -13.79 12.92
N ASP A 136 25.38 -15.05 13.18
CA ASP A 136 26.65 -15.41 13.82
C ASP A 136 27.50 -16.40 12.99
N ALA A 137 27.13 -16.68 11.73
CA ALA A 137 27.95 -17.56 10.88
C ALA A 137 27.72 -17.41 9.36
N LEU A 138 28.19 -16.32 8.72
CA LEU A 138 28.44 -16.35 7.27
C LEU A 138 29.82 -15.76 6.92
N ASP A 139 30.66 -16.68 6.43
CA ASP A 139 32.04 -16.53 5.97
C ASP A 139 32.12 -15.58 4.76
N THR A 140 32.92 -14.52 4.86
CA THR A 140 32.89 -13.33 3.98
C THR A 140 33.57 -13.51 2.62
N ASN A 141 33.83 -14.75 2.17
CA ASN A 141 34.76 -14.98 1.07
C ASN A 141 34.13 -15.35 -0.30
N GLU A 142 32.80 -15.41 -0.43
CA GLU A 142 32.12 -15.86 -1.66
C GLU A 142 31.11 -14.83 -2.22
N LEU A 143 31.46 -13.54 -2.25
CA LEU A 143 30.75 -12.54 -3.07
C LEU A 143 31.66 -12.00 -4.19
N ARG A 144 32.02 -12.86 -5.15
CA ARG A 144 32.65 -12.42 -6.39
C ARG A 144 31.62 -12.34 -7.50
N ALA A 145 31.08 -11.14 -7.74
CA ALA A 145 30.21 -10.86 -8.86
C ALA A 145 30.94 -11.08 -10.21
N PRO A 146 30.29 -11.66 -11.24
CA PRO A 146 30.88 -11.76 -12.57
C PRO A 146 31.04 -10.38 -13.24
N PRO A 147 32.03 -10.22 -14.14
CA PRO A 147 32.38 -8.94 -14.73
C PRO A 147 31.41 -8.61 -15.87
N SER A 148 30.20 -8.15 -15.55
CA SER A 148 29.31 -7.38 -16.45
C SER A 148 28.09 -6.92 -15.66
N SER A 149 28.29 -5.99 -14.73
CA SER A 149 27.20 -5.24 -14.14
C SER A 149 27.59 -3.76 -14.11
N SER A 150 26.89 -2.98 -14.92
CA SER A 150 27.17 -1.57 -15.13
C SER A 150 26.95 -0.78 -13.84
N THR A 151 28.02 -0.14 -13.35
CA THR A 151 28.09 1.05 -12.46
C THR A 151 27.33 1.10 -11.13
N LEU A 152 26.34 0.23 -10.87
CA LEU A 152 25.55 0.26 -9.63
C LEU A 152 26.24 -0.46 -8.47
N THR A 153 27.04 -1.50 -8.75
CA THR A 153 27.66 -2.33 -7.69
C THR A 153 28.77 -1.61 -6.92
N ALA A 154 29.43 -0.61 -7.52
CA ALA A 154 30.53 0.10 -6.86
C ALA A 154 30.04 1.17 -5.85
N ALA A 155 28.79 1.65 -5.99
CA ALA A 155 28.21 2.63 -5.07
C ALA A 155 27.65 2.00 -3.80
N LEU A 156 27.34 0.70 -3.81
CA LEU A 156 26.69 -0.05 -2.73
C LEU A 156 27.66 -0.58 -1.65
N VAL A 157 28.93 -0.16 -1.67
CA VAL A 157 29.95 -0.68 -0.74
C VAL A 157 30.22 0.28 0.42
N ARG A 158 29.46 1.37 0.56
CA ARG A 158 29.71 2.34 1.65
C ARG A 158 28.46 2.69 2.42
N ASP A 159 28.46 2.11 3.63
CA ASP A 159 27.86 2.58 4.88
C ASP A 159 26.49 1.99 5.30
N ALA A 160 26.60 1.05 6.25
CA ALA A 160 25.75 0.81 7.41
C ALA A 160 24.27 0.40 7.23
N VAL A 161 23.98 -0.87 7.54
CA VAL A 161 22.77 -1.45 8.21
C VAL A 161 21.38 -1.17 7.58
N ILE A 162 21.28 -0.26 6.61
CA ILE A 162 20.06 0.12 5.89
C ILE A 162 20.02 -0.54 4.50
N ASP A 163 21.18 -0.99 3.99
CA ASP A 163 21.35 -1.66 2.70
C ASP A 163 21.09 -3.18 2.82
N ASP A 164 19.93 -3.55 3.37
CA ASP A 164 19.45 -4.93 3.24
C ASP A 164 18.90 -5.12 1.82
N ILE A 165 19.57 -5.97 1.04
CA ILE A 165 19.15 -6.31 -0.33
C ILE A 165 17.76 -6.95 -0.38
N THR A 166 17.25 -7.48 0.74
CA THR A 166 15.87 -7.99 0.84
C THR A 166 14.82 -6.88 0.81
N ASN A 167 15.21 -5.62 1.09
CA ASN A 167 14.38 -4.42 0.98
C ASN A 167 14.62 -3.64 -0.34
N ALA A 168 15.30 -4.25 -1.31
CA ALA A 168 15.58 -3.64 -2.61
C ALA A 168 14.69 -4.24 -3.72
N ILE A 169 14.15 -3.38 -4.58
CA ILE A 169 13.42 -3.79 -5.79
C ILE A 169 14.09 -3.12 -7.00
N ALA A 170 14.57 -3.92 -7.96
CA ALA A 170 15.14 -3.41 -9.20
C ALA A 170 14.02 -2.94 -10.16
N LEU A 171 14.03 -1.66 -10.52
CA LEU A 171 13.02 -1.04 -11.39
C LEU A 171 13.66 -0.38 -12.61
N ARG A 172 12.91 -0.33 -13.72
CA ARG A 172 13.25 0.50 -14.89
C ARG A 172 13.22 1.98 -14.50
N SER A 173 14.03 2.83 -15.13
CA SER A 173 14.23 4.23 -14.73
C SER A 173 12.95 5.05 -14.61
N ASP A 174 12.00 4.84 -15.51
CA ASP A 174 10.68 5.49 -15.49
C ASP A 174 9.79 4.99 -14.33
N LEU A 175 9.86 3.70 -14.01
CA LEU A 175 9.17 3.11 -12.86
C LEU A 175 9.79 3.56 -11.54
N TYR A 176 11.10 3.72 -11.48
CA TYR A 176 11.80 4.27 -10.31
C TYR A 176 11.35 5.71 -10.02
N THR A 177 11.35 6.59 -11.04
CA THR A 177 10.86 7.97 -10.88
C THR A 177 9.40 8.00 -10.41
N THR A 178 8.58 7.10 -10.94
CA THR A 178 7.16 7.01 -10.63
C THR A 178 6.91 6.49 -9.21
N PHE A 179 7.67 5.48 -8.79
CA PHE A 179 7.63 4.91 -7.44
C PHE A 179 8.06 5.95 -6.40
N ASN A 180 9.15 6.67 -6.65
CA ASN A 180 9.63 7.74 -5.76
C ASN A 180 8.69 8.95 -5.71
N ALA A 181 7.93 9.19 -6.77
CA ALA A 181 6.85 10.17 -6.78
C ALA A 181 5.57 9.66 -6.09
N ALA A 182 5.62 8.49 -5.43
CA ALA A 182 4.51 7.84 -4.75
C ALA A 182 3.26 7.65 -5.61
N LYS A 183 3.41 7.52 -6.94
CA LYS A 183 2.27 7.33 -7.86
C LYS A 183 1.71 5.91 -7.86
N PHE A 184 2.48 4.96 -7.35
CA PHE A 184 2.02 3.62 -7.02
C PHE A 184 2.80 3.06 -5.83
N VAL A 185 2.21 2.08 -5.16
CA VAL A 185 2.81 1.31 -4.08
C VAL A 185 2.68 -0.18 -4.39
N VAL A 186 3.57 -1.00 -3.85
CA VAL A 186 3.51 -2.46 -4.01
C VAL A 186 2.92 -3.04 -2.73
N VAL A 187 1.82 -3.76 -2.86
CA VAL A 187 1.08 -4.33 -1.72
C VAL A 187 0.85 -5.83 -1.93
N PRO A 188 0.93 -6.65 -0.87
CA PRO A 188 0.52 -8.05 -0.96
C PRO A 188 -1.01 -8.10 -1.07
N LYS A 189 -1.51 -8.89 -2.02
CA LYS A 189 -2.93 -9.17 -2.20
C LYS A 189 -3.07 -10.66 -2.47
N GLN A 190 -3.82 -11.36 -1.63
CA GLN A 190 -3.86 -12.82 -1.64
C GLN A 190 -2.42 -13.37 -1.56
N ASP A 191 -1.96 -14.07 -2.60
CA ASP A 191 -0.61 -14.65 -2.69
C ASP A 191 0.32 -13.94 -3.70
N ALA A 192 -0.01 -12.71 -4.09
CA ALA A 192 0.76 -11.96 -5.09
C ALA A 192 1.10 -10.54 -4.63
N TRP A 193 2.27 -10.05 -5.04
CA TRP A 193 2.63 -8.64 -4.92
C TRP A 193 2.07 -7.88 -6.12
N VAL A 194 1.23 -6.88 -5.86
CA VAL A 194 0.52 -6.12 -6.88
C VAL A 194 0.84 -4.64 -6.73
N ALA A 195 1.09 -3.96 -7.86
CA ALA A 195 1.17 -2.50 -7.89
C ALA A 195 -0.23 -1.89 -7.74
N HIS A 196 -0.46 -1.18 -6.65
CA HIS A 196 -1.65 -0.36 -6.43
C HIS A 196 -1.33 1.09 -6.78
N PHE A 197 -2.07 1.66 -7.73
CA PHE A 197 -1.84 3.02 -8.23
C PHE A 197 -2.61 4.03 -7.39
N THR A 198 -1.88 5.03 -6.87
CA THR A 198 -2.46 6.11 -6.07
C THR A 198 -2.86 7.31 -6.92
N HIS A 199 -2.45 7.31 -8.20
CA HIS A 199 -2.76 8.35 -9.17
C HIS A 199 -3.03 7.73 -10.53
N LEU A 200 -3.83 8.43 -11.35
CA LEU A 200 -3.95 8.10 -12.77
C LEU A 200 -2.59 8.19 -13.44
N THR A 201 -2.21 7.11 -14.09
CA THR A 201 -0.88 6.92 -14.65
C THR A 201 -1.02 6.36 -16.06
N ASN A 202 -1.56 7.19 -16.96
CA ASN A 202 -1.85 6.83 -18.35
C ASN A 202 -0.60 6.58 -19.20
N ASP A 203 0.55 7.04 -18.73
CA ASP A 203 1.80 7.09 -19.51
C ASP A 203 2.89 6.14 -19.01
N LEU A 204 2.59 5.28 -18.03
CA LEU A 204 3.56 4.30 -17.54
C LEU A 204 3.66 3.11 -18.49
N ALA A 205 4.88 2.62 -18.67
CA ALA A 205 5.18 1.45 -19.50
C ALA A 205 4.80 1.57 -20.99
N GLN A 206 4.62 2.79 -21.51
CA GLN A 206 4.56 3.01 -22.96
C GLN A 206 5.91 2.62 -23.57
N PHE A 207 5.91 1.64 -24.48
CA PHE A 207 7.09 1.30 -25.26
C PHE A 207 7.30 2.42 -26.29
N ALA A 208 8.46 3.09 -26.23
CA ALA A 208 8.97 3.83 -27.37
C ALA A 208 9.30 2.85 -28.52
#